data_AF-A0A924ZHM2-F1
#
_entry.id   AF-A0A924ZHM2-F1
#
_cell.length_a   1.000
_cell.length_b   1.000
_cell.length_c   1.000
_cell.angle_alpha   90.00
_cell.angle_beta   90.00
_cell.angle_gamma   90.00
#
_symmetry.space_group_name_H-M   'P 1'
#
loop_
_entity.id
_entity.type
_entity.pdbx_description
1 polymer ?
#
loop_
_entity_poly.entity_id
_entity_poly.type
_entity_poly.pdbx_seq_one_letter_code
_entity_poly.pdbx_strand_id
1 'polypeptide(L)'
;MYKKTGNKMYLVSLLFALMLASSSTISFAQEHGESAPVEGATEKDFSGKQSLDWMEFQQKLAEQKGKLDSQKIVVEELIAAKSHVPADQRIEAAEELQIEHRKLLKMIDDYNQRSAEYETKFPEKGVKVARIYKRVDPKSIESIENDMTLEGRLSRLHGKVIRQYPRSANQSKDAKSKNKGHGQPAPPTKPVEKDVTDQIILQK
;
A
#
# COMPACT_ATOMS: atom_id res chain seq x y z
N MET A 1 45.91 22.42 34.91
CA MET A 1 44.78 21.45 34.88
C MET A 1 44.30 21.34 33.44
N TYR A 2 44.65 20.26 32.74
CA TYR A 2 44.32 20.08 31.33
C TYR A 2 43.21 19.03 31.13
N LYS A 3 42.14 19.51 30.46
CA LYS A 3 41.33 18.90 29.39
C LYS A 3 40.82 17.46 29.53
N LYS A 4 39.51 17.31 29.33
CA LYS A 4 38.98 16.27 28.40
C LYS A 4 37.63 16.70 27.80
N THR A 5 37.69 17.48 26.73
CA THR A 5 36.56 17.71 25.82
C THR A 5 36.52 16.54 24.83
N GLY A 6 35.51 15.68 24.96
CA GLY A 6 35.28 14.57 24.04
C GLY A 6 34.57 15.02 22.78
N ASN A 7 35.34 15.31 21.73
CA ASN A 7 34.83 15.42 20.37
C ASN A 7 34.34 14.04 19.91
N LYS A 8 33.02 13.84 19.84
CA LYS A 8 32.40 12.76 19.05
C LYS A 8 31.95 13.37 17.72
N MET A 9 32.93 13.61 16.86
CA MET A 9 32.74 14.11 15.50
C MET A 9 33.02 12.97 14.53
N TYR A 10 32.06 12.77 13.61
CA TYR A 10 32.20 12.18 12.28
C TYR A 10 32.67 10.72 12.18
N LEU A 11 31.72 9.79 12.17
CA LEU A 11 31.97 8.44 11.63
C LEU A 11 30.72 7.76 11.04
N VAL A 12 29.84 8.53 10.40
CA VAL A 12 28.72 7.97 9.60
C VAL A 12 28.58 8.71 8.25
N SER A 13 29.71 9.07 7.64
CA SER A 13 29.74 9.67 6.30
C SER A 13 30.78 8.94 5.45
N LEU A 14 30.45 7.72 5.00
CA LEU A 14 31.17 7.05 3.93
C LEU A 14 30.44 5.81 3.38
N LEU A 15 29.25 5.94 2.77
CA LEU A 15 28.69 4.89 1.89
C LEU A 15 27.50 5.38 1.05
N PHE A 16 27.61 6.57 0.44
CA PHE A 16 26.58 7.11 -0.46
C PHE A 16 27.18 7.54 -1.80
N ALA A 17 27.97 6.65 -2.41
CA ALA A 17 28.58 6.89 -3.71
C ALA A 17 28.78 5.58 -4.48
N LEU A 18 27.70 4.97 -4.98
CA LEU A 18 27.69 4.22 -6.24
C LEU A 18 26.27 3.70 -6.52
N MET A 19 25.54 4.35 -7.41
CA MET A 19 24.55 3.71 -8.31
C MET A 19 24.14 4.79 -9.32
N LEU A 20 25.12 5.15 -10.16
CA LEU A 20 24.90 5.88 -11.40
C LEU A 20 24.35 4.91 -12.45
N ALA A 21 23.37 5.43 -13.19
CA ALA A 21 23.13 5.18 -14.61
C ALA A 21 22.86 3.73 -15.05
N SER A 22 21.58 3.41 -15.23
CA SER A 22 21.13 2.45 -16.24
C SER A 22 19.86 2.98 -16.88
N SER A 23 20.02 3.94 -17.79
CA SER A 23 18.97 4.41 -18.70
C SER A 23 18.94 3.49 -19.90
N SER A 24 18.01 2.53 -19.91
CA SER A 24 17.71 1.73 -21.11
C SER A 24 16.72 2.48 -21.98
N THR A 25 17.20 3.03 -23.09
CA THR A 25 16.40 3.52 -24.22
C THR A 25 15.69 2.34 -24.88
N ILE A 26 14.35 2.30 -24.82
CA ILE A 26 13.54 1.40 -25.63
C ILE A 26 13.12 2.16 -26.89
N SER A 27 13.75 1.84 -28.01
CA SER A 27 13.30 2.20 -29.35
C SER A 27 12.09 1.35 -29.70
N PHE A 28 10.91 1.97 -29.84
CA PHE A 28 9.74 1.29 -30.38
C PHE A 28 9.62 1.62 -31.87
N ALA A 29 9.70 0.57 -32.69
CA ALA A 29 9.59 0.63 -34.13
C ALA A 29 8.15 0.97 -34.56
N GLN A 30 8.08 1.85 -35.55
CA GLN A 30 6.88 2.30 -36.25
C GLN A 30 6.53 1.29 -37.35
N GLU A 31 5.38 0.63 -37.22
CA GLU A 31 4.75 -0.12 -38.32
C GLU A 31 3.46 0.60 -38.73
N HIS A 32 3.42 1.04 -39.99
CA HIS A 32 2.28 1.65 -40.65
C HIS A 32 1.24 0.58 -40.99
N GLY A 33 0.05 0.68 -40.39
CA GLY A 33 -1.16 -0.01 -40.81
C GLY A 33 -2.19 1.01 -41.26
N GLU A 34 -2.40 1.08 -42.58
CA GLU A 34 -3.33 1.94 -43.27
C GLU A 34 -4.76 1.39 -43.14
N SER A 35 -5.67 2.15 -42.54
CA SER A 35 -7.10 1.87 -42.55
C SER A 35 -7.90 3.17 -42.71
N ALA A 36 -8.81 3.14 -43.69
CA ALA A 36 -9.64 4.21 -44.24
C ALA A 36 -10.51 4.97 -43.20
N PRO A 37 -10.95 6.21 -43.51
CA PRO A 37 -11.56 7.11 -42.54
C PRO A 37 -13.03 6.76 -42.31
N VAL A 38 -13.39 6.52 -41.05
CA VAL A 38 -14.79 6.53 -40.59
C VAL A 38 -15.09 7.92 -40.07
N GLU A 39 -15.85 8.69 -40.84
CA GLU A 39 -16.45 9.96 -40.40
C GLU A 39 -17.39 9.70 -39.21
N GLY A 40 -17.28 10.52 -38.15
CA GLY A 40 -18.38 10.68 -37.19
C GLY A 40 -18.09 10.39 -35.71
N ALA A 41 -16.84 10.35 -35.28
CA ALA A 41 -16.51 10.51 -33.86
C ALA A 41 -15.58 11.70 -33.73
N THR A 42 -15.99 12.73 -32.98
CA THR A 42 -15.05 13.67 -32.38
C THR A 42 -14.17 12.87 -31.41
N GLU A 43 -13.16 12.20 -31.95
CA GLU A 43 -11.97 11.84 -31.19
C GLU A 43 -11.45 13.16 -30.64
N LYS A 44 -11.74 13.41 -29.36
CA LYS A 44 -10.92 14.33 -28.59
C LYS A 44 -9.51 13.81 -28.76
N ASP A 45 -8.74 14.51 -29.58
CA ASP A 45 -7.31 14.30 -29.77
C ASP A 45 -6.69 14.11 -28.40
N PHE A 46 -6.46 12.83 -28.05
CA PHE A 46 -5.65 12.45 -26.91
C PHE A 46 -4.22 12.78 -27.33
N SER A 47 -3.88 14.07 -27.26
CA SER A 47 -2.54 14.56 -27.51
C SER A 47 -1.60 13.75 -26.62
N GLY A 48 -0.85 12.86 -27.25
CA GLY A 48 0.15 11.99 -26.62
C GLY A 48 1.29 12.76 -25.96
N LYS A 49 1.25 14.09 -25.98
CA LYS A 49 2.10 14.95 -25.17
C LYS A 49 1.59 14.87 -23.73
N GLN A 50 2.30 14.11 -22.90
CA GLN A 50 2.15 14.19 -21.44
C GLN A 50 2.21 15.67 -21.05
N SER A 51 1.17 16.19 -20.38
CA SER A 51 1.26 17.57 -19.88
C SER A 51 2.43 17.63 -18.91
N LEU A 52 3.25 18.66 -19.03
CA LEU A 52 4.44 18.84 -18.20
C LEU A 52 4.05 18.79 -16.70
N ASP A 53 2.90 19.39 -16.37
CA ASP A 53 2.27 19.35 -15.05
C ASP A 53 1.99 17.93 -14.52
N TRP A 54 1.58 17.00 -15.40
CA TRP A 54 1.29 15.63 -15.01
C TRP A 54 2.57 14.87 -14.63
N MET A 55 3.62 15.02 -15.43
CA MET A 55 4.93 14.42 -15.13
C MET A 55 5.50 14.98 -13.83
N GLU A 56 5.40 16.30 -13.64
CA GLU A 56 5.81 16.94 -12.38
C GLU A 56 5.02 16.41 -11.19
N PHE A 57 3.70 16.24 -11.33
CA PHE A 57 2.88 15.72 -10.24
C PHE A 57 3.25 14.28 -9.90
N GLN A 58 3.46 13.44 -10.90
CA GLN A 58 3.89 12.06 -10.71
C GLN A 58 5.27 11.99 -10.04
N GLN A 59 6.21 12.84 -10.46
CA GLN A 59 7.53 12.93 -9.84
C GLN A 59 7.42 13.35 -8.37
N LYS A 60 6.60 14.37 -8.06
CA LYS A 60 6.34 14.81 -6.68
C LYS A 60 5.72 13.71 -5.82
N LEU A 61 4.76 12.95 -6.37
CA LEU A 61 4.17 11.79 -5.68
C LEU A 61 5.20 10.67 -5.46
N ALA A 62 6.05 10.38 -6.44
CA ALA A 62 7.09 9.38 -6.33
C ALA A 62 8.15 9.78 -5.29
N GLU A 63 8.57 11.04 -5.27
CA GLU A 63 9.48 11.59 -4.28
C GLU A 63 8.89 11.49 -2.87
N GLN A 64 7.61 11.87 -2.70
CA GLN A 64 6.93 11.80 -1.42
C GLN A 64 6.74 10.35 -0.95
N LYS A 65 6.46 9.43 -1.87
CA LYS A 65 6.44 7.99 -1.58
C LYS A 65 7.81 7.51 -1.09
N GLY A 66 8.90 7.92 -1.75
CA GLY A 66 10.26 7.61 -1.32
C GLY A 66 10.56 8.14 0.10
N LYS A 67 10.12 9.36 0.42
CA LYS A 67 10.23 9.92 1.78
C LYS A 67 9.43 9.10 2.80
N LEU A 68 8.19 8.73 2.47
CA LEU A 68 7.34 7.88 3.31
C LEU A 68 8.02 6.52 3.58
N ASP A 69 8.53 5.87 2.54
CA ASP A 69 9.22 4.58 2.66
C ASP A 69 10.49 4.71 3.51
N SER A 70 11.27 5.78 3.35
CA SER A 70 12.44 6.05 4.21
C SER A 70 12.07 6.26 5.68
N GLN A 71 11.00 7.02 5.95
CA GLN A 71 10.50 7.28 7.29
C GLN A 71 9.95 6.01 7.95
N LYS A 72 9.35 5.12 7.15
CA LYS A 72 8.89 3.80 7.62
C LYS A 72 10.07 2.94 8.08
N ILE A 73 11.18 2.95 7.34
CA ILE A 73 12.41 2.25 7.73
C ILE A 73 12.93 2.78 9.08
N VAL A 74 12.97 4.09 9.27
CA VAL A 74 13.38 4.70 10.56
C VAL A 74 12.53 4.19 11.73
N VAL A 75 11.19 4.13 11.56
CA VAL A 75 10.30 3.59 12.59
C VAL A 75 10.56 2.10 12.85
N GLU A 76 10.78 1.31 11.79
CA GLU A 76 11.12 -0.12 11.92
C GLU A 76 12.46 -0.33 12.64
N GLU A 77 13.47 0.49 12.35
CA GLU A 77 14.76 0.48 13.04
C GLU A 77 14.65 0.84 14.52
N LEU A 78 13.85 1.87 14.86
CA LEU A 78 13.60 2.26 16.25
C LEU A 78 12.87 1.16 17.03
N ILE A 79 11.90 0.47 16.40
CA ILE A 79 11.21 -0.68 17.00
C ILE A 79 12.21 -1.81 17.28
N ALA A 80 13.08 -2.14 16.33
CA ALA A 80 14.10 -3.16 16.51
C ALA A 80 15.09 -2.77 17.63
N ALA A 81 15.57 -1.53 17.62
CA ALA A 81 16.53 -1.01 18.58
C ALA A 81 15.98 -0.97 20.01
N LYS A 82 14.70 -0.61 20.20
CA LYS A 82 14.04 -0.49 21.51
C LYS A 82 14.25 -1.72 22.41
N SER A 83 14.30 -2.92 21.85
CA SER A 83 14.51 -4.16 22.61
C SER A 83 15.92 -4.33 23.18
N HIS A 84 16.91 -3.69 22.55
CA HIS A 84 18.33 -3.77 22.90
C HIS A 84 18.82 -2.59 23.77
N VAL A 85 17.96 -1.59 24.00
CA VAL A 85 18.27 -0.41 24.82
C VAL A 85 18.23 -0.75 26.33
N PRO A 86 19.23 -0.29 27.11
CA PRO A 86 19.24 -0.40 28.58
C PRO A 86 17.98 0.15 29.24
N ALA A 87 17.57 -0.41 30.37
CA ALA A 87 16.28 -0.11 31.00
C ALA A 87 16.07 1.39 31.32
N ASP A 88 17.14 2.09 31.68
CA ASP A 88 17.20 3.52 31.96
C ASP A 88 16.93 4.41 30.73
N GLN A 89 17.22 3.92 29.53
CA GLN A 89 17.04 4.66 28.26
C GLN A 89 15.78 4.24 27.48
N ARG A 90 15.03 3.22 27.96
CA ARG A 90 13.84 2.70 27.26
C ARG A 90 12.71 3.72 27.13
N ILE A 91 12.58 4.62 28.11
CA ILE A 91 11.53 5.66 28.09
C ILE A 91 11.83 6.65 26.97
N GLU A 92 13.05 7.16 26.90
CA GLU A 92 13.50 8.09 25.84
C GLU A 92 13.35 7.46 24.44
N ALA A 93 13.79 6.20 24.28
CA ALA A 93 13.62 5.47 23.02
C ALA A 93 12.14 5.26 22.63
N ALA A 94 11.25 5.06 23.62
CA ALA A 94 9.82 4.94 23.36
C ALA A 94 9.18 6.27 22.96
N GLU A 95 9.61 7.39 23.55
CA GLU A 95 9.16 8.73 23.18
C GLU A 95 9.61 9.12 21.77
N GLU A 96 10.87 8.85 21.43
CA GLU A 96 11.41 9.06 20.07
C GLU A 96 10.61 8.25 19.03
N LEU A 97 10.33 6.98 19.32
CA LEU A 97 9.50 6.14 18.46
C LEU A 97 8.09 6.72 18.26
N GLN A 98 7.46 7.27 19.30
CA GLN A 98 6.16 7.91 19.16
C GLN A 98 6.21 9.20 18.31
N ILE A 99 7.28 9.98 18.44
CA ILE A 99 7.48 11.20 17.64
C ILE A 99 7.59 10.83 16.15
N GLU A 100 8.47 9.89 15.81
CA GLU A 100 8.69 9.48 14.42
C GLU A 100 7.47 8.73 13.84
N HIS A 101 6.73 7.97 14.66
CA HIS A 101 5.47 7.35 14.22
C HIS A 101 4.39 8.39 13.91
N ARG A 102 4.21 9.43 14.73
CA ARG A 102 3.27 10.53 14.43
C ARG A 102 3.64 11.26 13.15
N LYS A 103 4.93 11.44 12.89
CA LYS A 103 5.44 12.05 11.65
C LYS A 103 5.13 11.16 10.44
N LEU A 104 5.32 9.83 10.56
CA LEU A 104 4.94 8.87 9.52
C LEU A 104 3.44 8.95 9.21
N LEU A 105 2.57 9.03 10.22
CA LEU A 105 1.11 9.15 10.01
C LEU A 105 0.76 10.42 9.22
N LYS A 106 1.34 11.57 9.58
CA LYS A 106 1.14 12.82 8.82
C LYS A 106 1.59 12.68 7.36
N MET A 107 2.74 12.05 7.11
CA MET A 107 3.23 11.82 5.75
C MET A 107 2.31 10.91 4.92
N ILE A 108 1.68 9.91 5.57
CA ILE A 108 0.69 9.04 4.94
C ILE A 108 -0.55 9.84 4.53
N ASP A 109 -1.06 10.68 5.43
CA ASP A 109 -2.22 11.53 5.16
C ASP A 109 -1.93 12.51 4.00
N ASP A 110 -0.79 13.20 4.04
CA ASP A 110 -0.36 14.11 2.98
C ASP A 110 -0.20 13.40 1.63
N TYR A 111 0.29 12.15 1.63
CA TYR A 111 0.46 11.36 0.42
C TYR A 111 -0.89 10.96 -0.15
N ASN A 112 -1.80 10.47 0.69
CA ASN A 112 -3.14 10.07 0.29
C ASN A 112 -3.96 11.25 -0.23
N GLN A 113 -3.84 12.43 0.41
CA GLN A 113 -4.48 13.66 -0.06
C GLN A 113 -3.99 14.04 -1.46
N ARG A 114 -2.67 14.06 -1.68
CA ARG A 114 -2.10 14.38 -3.00
C ARG A 114 -2.41 13.33 -4.05
N SER A 115 -2.49 12.06 -3.68
CA SER A 115 -2.96 11.00 -4.58
C SER A 115 -4.40 11.25 -5.01
N ALA A 116 -5.29 11.64 -4.09
CA ALA A 116 -6.68 11.99 -4.42
C ALA A 116 -6.77 13.26 -5.31
N GLU A 117 -5.91 14.25 -5.08
CA GLU A 117 -5.82 15.40 -5.99
C GLU A 117 -5.34 15.02 -7.40
N TYR A 118 -4.40 14.08 -7.50
CA TYR A 118 -3.93 13.56 -8.77
C TYR A 118 -5.03 12.81 -9.53
N GLU A 119 -5.84 12.02 -8.81
CA GLU A 119 -7.03 11.32 -9.34
C GLU A 119 -8.03 12.29 -9.97
N THR A 120 -8.29 13.42 -9.30
CA THR A 120 -9.29 14.41 -9.71
C THR A 120 -8.80 15.37 -10.79
N LYS A 121 -7.54 15.82 -10.73
CA LYS A 121 -6.96 16.80 -11.69
C LYS A 121 -6.64 16.19 -13.05
N PHE A 122 -6.28 14.91 -13.10
CA PHE A 122 -5.89 14.24 -14.34
C PHE A 122 -6.78 13.02 -14.63
N PRO A 123 -8.11 13.22 -14.78
CA PRO A 123 -9.07 12.14 -14.89
C PRO A 123 -9.05 11.48 -16.28
N GLU A 124 -8.20 11.90 -17.22
CA GLU A 124 -8.11 11.32 -18.56
C GLU A 124 -6.85 10.44 -18.75
N LYS A 125 -5.85 10.55 -17.86
CA LYS A 125 -4.61 9.76 -17.96
C LYS A 125 -4.78 8.42 -17.23
N GLY A 126 -4.48 7.31 -17.93
CA GLY A 126 -4.68 5.93 -17.41
C GLY A 126 -5.94 5.22 -17.90
N VAL A 127 -6.49 5.57 -19.08
CA VAL A 127 -7.65 4.86 -19.67
C VAL A 127 -7.24 3.54 -20.33
N LYS A 128 -5.98 3.39 -20.79
CA LYS A 128 -5.51 2.16 -21.47
C LYS A 128 -5.19 0.99 -20.52
N VAL A 129 -4.91 1.26 -19.24
CA VAL A 129 -4.63 0.26 -18.19
C VAL A 129 -5.41 0.72 -16.97
N ALA A 130 -6.30 -0.13 -16.43
CA ALA A 130 -7.15 0.20 -15.29
C ALA A 130 -6.37 0.96 -14.20
N ARG A 131 -6.94 2.06 -13.72
CA ARG A 131 -6.25 2.93 -12.76
C ARG A 131 -6.24 2.28 -11.40
N ILE A 132 -5.05 1.91 -10.92
CA ILE A 132 -4.88 1.35 -9.58
C ILE A 132 -4.18 2.39 -8.72
N TYR A 133 -4.96 3.19 -8.01
CA TYR A 133 -4.46 4.08 -6.98
C TYR A 133 -4.37 3.33 -5.67
N LYS A 134 -3.16 3.04 -5.22
CA LYS A 134 -2.93 2.34 -3.95
C LYS A 134 -2.85 3.38 -2.83
N ARG A 135 -3.92 3.51 -2.06
CA ARG A 135 -3.89 4.22 -0.78
C ARG A 135 -2.98 3.49 0.19
N VAL A 136 -2.28 4.26 1.02
CA VAL A 136 -1.48 3.71 2.11
C VAL A 136 -2.29 3.82 3.38
N ASP A 137 -2.62 2.69 3.99
CA ASP A 137 -3.38 2.68 5.24
C ASP A 137 -2.45 2.96 6.42
N PRO A 138 -2.86 3.83 7.37
CA PRO A 138 -2.10 4.07 8.59
C PRO A 138 -2.06 2.80 9.44
N LYS A 139 -0.86 2.40 9.86
CA LYS A 139 -0.63 1.25 10.75
C LYS A 139 -0.25 1.71 12.15
N SER A 140 -0.75 1.01 13.17
CA SER A 140 -0.31 1.21 14.55
C SER A 140 1.12 0.69 14.75
N ILE A 141 1.82 1.22 15.76
CA ILE A 141 3.17 0.75 16.16
C ILE A 141 3.14 -0.75 16.44
N GLU A 142 2.14 -1.22 17.20
CA GLU A 142 1.96 -2.63 17.51
C GLU A 142 1.79 -3.50 16.27
N SER A 143 1.06 -3.00 15.25
CA SER A 143 0.94 -3.73 13.99
C SER A 143 2.27 -3.82 13.27
N ILE A 144 3.08 -2.75 13.27
CA ILE A 144 4.41 -2.75 12.64
C ILE A 144 5.34 -3.71 13.39
N GLU A 145 5.33 -3.68 14.72
CA GLU A 145 6.13 -4.58 15.56
C GLU A 145 5.74 -6.04 15.33
N ASN A 146 4.45 -6.37 15.36
CA ASN A 146 3.94 -7.71 15.06
C ASN A 146 4.32 -8.17 13.64
N ASP A 147 4.31 -7.27 12.66
CA ASP A 147 4.73 -7.57 11.29
C ASP A 147 6.21 -8.00 11.21
N MET A 148 7.03 -7.51 12.14
CA MET A 148 8.47 -7.80 12.22
C MET A 148 8.77 -9.11 12.97
N THR A 149 7.96 -9.48 13.96
CA THR A 149 8.18 -10.68 14.79
C THR A 149 8.02 -11.99 14.01
N LEU A 150 8.64 -13.07 14.51
CA LEU A 150 8.48 -14.42 13.97
C LEU A 150 7.02 -14.89 14.05
N GLU A 151 6.32 -14.54 15.11
CA GLU A 151 4.92 -14.90 15.32
C GLU A 151 4.00 -14.27 14.27
N GLY A 152 4.15 -12.98 13.98
CA GLY A 152 3.37 -12.34 12.91
C GLY A 152 3.70 -12.90 11.53
N ARG A 153 4.98 -13.21 11.24
CA ARG A 153 5.38 -13.89 10.00
C ARG A 153 4.75 -15.28 9.89
N LEU A 154 4.75 -16.06 10.97
CA LEU A 154 4.15 -17.39 11.03
C LEU A 154 2.64 -17.33 10.83
N SER A 155 1.95 -16.39 11.50
CA SER A 155 0.51 -16.17 11.35
C SER A 155 0.11 -15.85 9.91
N ARG A 156 0.88 -14.98 9.23
CA ARG A 156 0.68 -14.67 7.81
C ARG A 156 0.91 -15.88 6.91
N LEU A 157 1.97 -16.64 7.18
CA LEU A 157 2.26 -17.86 6.43
C LEU A 157 1.13 -18.88 6.60
N HIS A 158 0.69 -19.11 7.83
CA HIS A 158 -0.44 -19.98 8.15
C HIS A 158 -1.73 -19.52 7.44
N GLY A 159 -2.02 -18.21 7.43
CA GLY A 159 -3.14 -17.65 6.68
C GLY A 159 -3.06 -17.89 5.17
N LYS A 160 -1.86 -17.78 4.58
CA LYS A 160 -1.62 -18.13 3.16
C LYS A 160 -1.86 -19.61 2.90
N VAL A 161 -1.36 -20.48 3.78
CA VAL A 161 -1.55 -21.93 3.69
C VAL A 161 -3.05 -22.28 3.74
N ILE A 162 -3.81 -21.72 4.69
CA ILE A 162 -5.27 -21.95 4.77
C ILE A 162 -5.99 -21.48 3.49
N ARG A 163 -5.61 -20.33 2.93
CA ARG A 163 -6.22 -19.81 1.70
C ARG A 163 -5.88 -20.65 0.47
N GLN A 164 -4.66 -21.15 0.38
CA GLN A 164 -4.18 -21.95 -0.74
C GLN A 164 -4.67 -23.41 -0.66
N TYR A 165 -4.81 -23.94 0.56
CA TYR A 165 -5.31 -25.28 0.84
C TYR A 165 -6.56 -25.17 1.71
N PRO A 166 -7.68 -24.62 1.19
CA PRO A 166 -8.92 -24.62 1.92
C PRO A 166 -9.29 -26.08 2.16
N ARG A 167 -9.22 -26.51 3.42
CA ARG A 167 -9.64 -27.85 3.82
C ARG A 167 -11.09 -27.98 3.36
N SER A 168 -11.31 -28.77 2.30
CA SER A 168 -12.63 -28.94 1.71
C SER A 168 -13.64 -29.19 2.83
N ALA A 169 -14.70 -28.39 2.89
CA ALA A 169 -15.70 -28.36 3.95
C ALA A 169 -16.46 -29.69 4.18
N ASN A 170 -16.01 -30.78 3.59
CA ASN A 170 -16.57 -32.12 3.65
C ASN A 170 -15.85 -33.05 4.65
N GLN A 171 -14.86 -32.60 5.44
CA GLN A 171 -14.19 -33.45 6.44
C GLN A 171 -14.49 -33.13 7.91
N SER A 172 -15.28 -32.09 8.22
CA SER A 172 -15.61 -31.74 9.61
C SER A 172 -17.10 -31.63 9.92
N LYS A 173 -17.99 -31.79 8.94
CA LYS A 173 -19.44 -31.87 9.19
C LYS A 173 -19.93 -33.26 9.59
N ASP A 174 -19.13 -34.31 9.39
CA ASP A 174 -19.52 -35.68 9.76
C ASP A 174 -19.05 -36.13 11.16
N ALA A 175 -18.26 -35.31 11.87
CA ALA A 175 -17.77 -35.65 13.22
C ALA A 175 -18.55 -34.99 14.37
N LYS A 176 -19.65 -34.29 14.09
CA LYS A 176 -20.48 -33.63 15.13
C LYS A 176 -21.97 -33.91 14.96
N SER A 177 -22.32 -35.16 14.70
CA SER A 177 -23.70 -35.66 14.76
C SER A 177 -23.73 -36.91 15.64
N LYS A 178 -23.82 -36.69 16.95
CA LYS A 178 -24.38 -37.60 17.98
C LYS A 178 -24.27 -36.95 19.35
N ASN A 179 -25.07 -35.89 19.57
CA ASN A 179 -25.74 -35.76 20.86
C ASN A 179 -27.11 -35.14 20.62
N LYS A 180 -28.14 -35.98 20.77
CA LYS A 180 -29.53 -35.73 20.40
C LYS A 180 -30.33 -35.68 21.72
N GLY A 181 -30.87 -34.51 22.04
CA GLY A 181 -32.02 -34.29 22.93
C GLY A 181 -32.68 -32.99 22.45
N HIS A 182 -33.71 -33.07 21.61
CA HIS A 182 -35.14 -32.87 21.96
C HIS A 182 -35.38 -31.52 22.68
N GLY A 183 -36.10 -30.52 22.13
CA GLY A 183 -37.20 -30.58 21.17
C GLY A 183 -37.38 -29.35 20.25
N GLN A 184 -38.17 -29.60 19.21
CA GLN A 184 -38.71 -28.72 18.15
C GLN A 184 -39.87 -27.81 18.68
N PRO A 185 -40.51 -26.92 17.87
CA PRO A 185 -40.40 -26.68 16.41
C PRO A 185 -40.27 -25.21 15.96
N ALA A 186 -39.82 -25.01 14.71
CA ALA A 186 -40.12 -23.84 13.86
C ALA A 186 -41.29 -24.20 12.89
N PRO A 187 -41.77 -23.39 11.89
CA PRO A 187 -41.37 -22.07 11.39
C PRO A 187 -42.64 -21.20 11.02
N PRO A 188 -42.73 -20.21 10.07
CA PRO A 188 -42.21 -20.19 8.69
C PRO A 188 -41.53 -18.90 8.18
N THR A 189 -40.64 -19.13 7.23
CA THR A 189 -40.04 -18.26 6.19
C THR A 189 -41.03 -17.43 5.37
N LYS A 190 -40.57 -16.24 4.93
CA LYS A 190 -40.94 -15.59 3.65
C LYS A 190 -39.73 -14.90 2.99
N PRO A 191 -39.77 -14.67 1.67
CA PRO A 191 -38.59 -14.77 0.77
C PRO A 191 -38.01 -13.43 0.30
N VAL A 192 -36.74 -13.52 -0.13
CA VAL A 192 -36.07 -12.88 -1.28
C VAL A 192 -36.71 -11.62 -1.88
N GLU A 193 -36.00 -10.49 -1.79
CA GLU A 193 -35.83 -9.57 -2.93
C GLU A 193 -34.34 -9.22 -3.08
N LYS A 194 -33.78 -9.69 -4.20
CA LYS A 194 -32.60 -9.09 -4.83
C LYS A 194 -33.16 -7.95 -5.68
N ASP A 195 -32.90 -6.70 -5.31
CA ASP A 195 -32.99 -5.61 -6.28
C ASP A 195 -32.15 -4.40 -5.83
N VAL A 196 -30.91 -4.34 -6.31
CA VAL A 196 -30.27 -3.07 -6.68
C VAL A 196 -29.54 -3.37 -7.97
N THR A 197 -30.34 -3.55 -9.02
CA THR A 197 -29.87 -3.61 -10.40
C THR A 197 -29.41 -2.20 -10.78
N ASP A 198 -28.14 -2.03 -11.14
CA ASP A 198 -27.62 -0.81 -11.75
C ASP A 198 -28.46 -0.48 -13.00
N GLN A 199 -29.10 0.69 -13.01
CA GLN A 199 -29.79 1.16 -14.21
C GLN A 199 -28.75 1.60 -15.24
N ILE A 200 -28.50 0.72 -16.22
CA ILE A 200 -27.86 1.07 -17.49
C ILE A 200 -28.95 1.70 -18.38
N ILE A 201 -28.87 3.01 -18.59
CA ILE A 201 -29.69 3.69 -19.60
C ILE A 201 -28.94 3.60 -20.93
N LEU A 202 -29.46 2.78 -21.86
CA LEU A 202 -29.08 2.81 -23.27
C LEU A 202 -29.82 3.94 -23.99
N GLN A 203 -29.06 4.74 -24.74
CA GLN A 203 -29.57 5.77 -25.63
C GLN A 203 -30.31 5.19 -26.84
N LYS A 204 -31.30 5.95 -27.31
CA LYS A 204 -31.44 6.29 -28.72
C LYS A 204 -31.55 7.80 -28.84
#